data_AF-A0A6G2HED5-F1
#
_entry.id   AF-A0A6G2HED5-F1
#
_cell.length_a   1.000
_cell.length_b   1.000
_cell.length_c   1.000
_cell.angle_alpha   90.00
_cell.angle_beta   90.00
_cell.angle_gamma   90.00
#
_symmetry.space_group_name_H-M   'P 1'
#
loop_
_entity.id
_entity.type
_entity.pdbx_description
1 polymer ?
#
loop_
_entity_poly.entity_id
_entity_poly.type
_entity_poly.pdbx_seq_one_letter_code
_entity_poly.pdbx_strand_id
1 'polypeptide(L)' 'MGGTDGDGRDIDPKNVDPGDIDPAGAMIAVAFTGAVLALAGFGLSLVVGDAALVFVVLGVVVVLSSPVAYLRFRELRSGE' A
#
# COMPACT_ATOMS: atom_id res chain seq x y z
N MET A 1 12.38 -39.20 -21.72
CA MET A 1 12.68 -37.81 -21.34
C MET A 1 11.48 -37.32 -20.53
N GLY A 2 11.63 -37.27 -19.21
CA GLY A 2 10.55 -36.93 -18.29
C GLY A 2 10.33 -35.42 -18.25
N GLY A 3 9.11 -34.99 -18.56
CA GLY A 3 8.63 -33.66 -18.21
C GLY A 3 8.40 -33.63 -16.70
N THR A 4 8.99 -32.65 -16.03
CA THR A 4 8.72 -32.36 -14.62
C THR A 4 7.70 -31.24 -14.58
N ASP A 5 6.46 -31.63 -14.30
CA ASP A 5 5.43 -30.75 -13.76
C ASP A 5 5.87 -30.25 -12.38
N GLY A 6 5.66 -28.96 -12.12
CA GLY A 6 5.80 -28.35 -10.81
C GLY A 6 6.89 -27.27 -10.75
N ASP A 7 6.48 -26.01 -10.87
CA ASP A 7 7.21 -24.92 -10.22
C ASP A 7 6.29 -24.25 -9.21
N GLY A 8 5.91 -25.03 -8.20
CA GLY A 8 5.49 -24.49 -6.92
C GLY A 8 6.72 -23.87 -6.26
N ARG A 9 7.15 -22.71 -6.78
CA ARG A 9 8.21 -21.92 -6.16
C ARG A 9 7.83 -21.76 -4.69
N ASP A 10 8.70 -22.22 -3.81
CA ASP A 10 8.67 -21.87 -2.39
C ASP A 10 8.86 -20.35 -2.29
N ILE A 11 7.78 -19.59 -2.50
CA ILE A 11 7.77 -18.14 -2.32
C ILE A 11 7.86 -17.93 -0.81
N ASP A 12 9.06 -17.66 -0.31
CA ASP A 12 9.24 -17.20 1.06
C ASP A 12 8.54 -15.84 1.20
N PRO A 13 7.42 -15.74 1.94
CA PRO A 13 6.67 -14.48 2.05
C PRO A 13 7.50 -13.36 2.69
N LYS A 14 8.61 -13.72 3.35
CA LYS A 14 9.53 -12.80 4.01
C LYS A 14 10.56 -12.21 3.04
N ASN A 15 10.71 -12.80 1.86
CA ASN A 15 11.73 -12.44 0.88
C ASN A 15 11.12 -12.37 -0.54
N VAL A 16 10.11 -11.51 -0.70
CA VAL A 16 9.52 -11.17 -1.99
C VAL A 16 10.23 -9.94 -2.53
N ASP A 17 10.87 -10.05 -3.70
CA ASP A 17 11.46 -8.90 -4.36
C ASP A 17 10.33 -8.00 -4.92
N PRO A 18 10.34 -6.68 -4.66
CA PRO A 18 9.33 -5.77 -5.20
C PRO A 18 9.22 -5.81 -6.73
N GLY A 19 10.31 -6.17 -7.44
CA GLY A 19 10.32 -6.31 -8.89
C GLY A 19 9.52 -7.50 -9.43
N ASP A 20 9.22 -8.50 -8.59
CA ASP A 20 8.48 -9.71 -8.97
C ASP A 20 6.96 -9.57 -8.77
N ILE A 21 6.49 -8.42 -8.25
CA ILE A 21 5.07 -8.18 -8.00
C ILE A 21 4.41 -7.68 -9.28
N ASP A 22 3.52 -8.50 -9.84
CA ASP A 22 2.68 -8.09 -10.97
C ASP A 22 1.88 -6.81 -10.66
N PRO A 23 1.61 -5.94 -11.65
CA PRO A 23 0.83 -4.72 -11.45
C PRO A 23 -0.53 -4.95 -10.77
N ALA A 24 -1.17 -6.08 -11.07
CA ALA A 24 -2.42 -6.48 -10.42
C ALA A 24 -2.19 -6.83 -8.93
N GLY A 25 -1.10 -7.53 -8.60
CA GLY A 25 -0.71 -7.83 -7.22
C GLY A 25 -0.42 -6.57 -6.41
N ALA A 26 0.24 -5.58 -7.01
CA ALA A 26 0.48 -4.29 -6.38
C ALA A 26 -0.83 -3.55 -6.06
N MET A 27 -1.80 -3.54 -6.98
CA MET A 27 -3.12 -2.95 -6.76
C MET A 27 -3.90 -3.66 -5.64
N ILE A 28 -3.81 -4.98 -5.55
CA ILE A 28 -4.42 -5.77 -4.47
C ILE A 28 -3.79 -5.40 -3.12
N ALA A 29 -2.46 -5.30 -3.04
CA ALA A 29 -1.77 -4.92 -1.81
C ALA A 29 -2.17 -3.51 -1.33
N VAL A 30 -2.29 -2.55 -2.26
CA VAL A 30 -2.77 -1.20 -1.96
C VAL A 30 -4.21 -1.21 -1.48
N ALA A 31 -5.10 -1.92 -2.17
CA ALA A 31 -6.51 -2.03 -1.78
C ALA A 31 -6.68 -2.67 -0.41
N PHE A 32 -5.91 -3.73 -0.12
CA PHE A 32 -5.93 -4.39 1.19
C PHE A 32 -5.43 -3.46 2.29
N THR A 33 -4.34 -2.73 2.04
CA THR A 33 -3.82 -1.72 2.98
C THR A 33 -4.85 -0.62 3.23
N GLY A 34 -5.51 -0.13 2.18
CA GLY A 34 -6.60 0.85 2.28
C GLY A 34 -7.78 0.32 3.08
N ALA A 35 -8.17 -0.95 2.89
CA ALA A 35 -9.26 -1.59 3.63
C ALA A 35 -8.92 -1.75 5.12
N VAL A 36 -7.69 -2.15 5.46
CA VAL A 36 -7.23 -2.26 6.85
C VAL A 36 -7.24 -0.89 7.54
N LEU A 37 -6.76 0.15 6.87
CA LEU A 37 -6.79 1.52 7.40
C LEU A 37 -8.22 2.05 7.55
N ALA A 38 -9.11 1.79 6.58
CA ALA A 38 -10.51 2.17 6.67
C ALA A 38 -11.23 1.45 7.82
N LEU A 39 -10.97 0.14 8.01
CA LEU A 39 -11.52 -0.64 9.11
C LEU A 39 -11.00 -0.13 10.47
N ALA A 40 -9.70 0.14 10.58
CA ALA A 40 -9.09 0.70 11.79
C ALA A 40 -9.67 2.09 12.10
N GLY A 41 -9.80 2.96 11.10
CA GLY A 41 -10.40 4.28 11.23
C GLY A 41 -11.88 4.22 11.63
N PHE A 42 -12.66 3.31 11.03
CA PHE A 42 -14.05 3.07 11.40
C PHE A 42 -14.18 2.55 12.84
N GLY A 43 -13.38 1.56 13.22
CA GLY A 43 -13.34 1.03 14.59
C GLY A 43 -12.98 2.10 15.62
N LEU A 44 -11.97 2.93 15.33
CA LEU A 44 -11.61 4.09 16.16
C LEU A 44 -12.75 5.12 16.23
N SER A 45 -13.47 5.35 15.13
CA SER A 45 -14.60 6.28 15.10
C SER A 45 -15.73 5.88 16.02
N LEU A 46 -15.96 4.58 16.19
CA LEU A 46 -16.99 4.07 17.10
C LEU A 46 -16.60 4.23 18.58
N VAL A 47 -15.29 4.34 18.88
CA VAL A 47 -14.77 4.43 20.25
C VAL A 47 -14.58 5.88 20.72
N VAL A 48 -14.27 6.83 19.82
CA VAL A 48 -13.78 8.17 20.22
C VAL A 48 -14.69 9.35 19.82
N GLY A 49 -15.81 9.14 19.12
CA GLY A 49 -16.75 10.23 18.79
C GLY A 49 -16.07 11.38 18.01
N ASP A 50 -16.23 12.64 18.45
CA ASP A 50 -15.73 13.87 17.78
C ASP A 50 -14.23 13.85 17.40
N ALA A 51 -13.39 13.07 18.11
CA ALA A 51 -11.96 12.95 17.79
C ALA A 51 -11.67 12.09 16.55
N ALA A 52 -12.65 11.31 16.06
CA ALA A 52 -12.53 10.49 14.86
C ALA A 52 -12.21 11.33 13.62
N LEU A 53 -12.77 12.54 13.55
CA LEU A 53 -12.52 13.48 12.46
C LEU A 53 -11.04 13.88 12.38
N VAL A 54 -10.38 14.07 13.53
CA VAL A 54 -8.94 14.39 13.59
C VAL A 54 -8.10 13.24 13.03
N PHE A 55 -8.44 12.00 13.36
CA PHE A 55 -7.74 10.83 12.84
C PHE A 55 -7.98 10.62 11.34
N VAL A 56 -9.19 10.86 10.84
CA VAL A 56 -9.49 10.82 9.39
C VAL A 56 -8.69 11.90 8.65
N VAL A 57 -8.69 13.13 9.15
CA VAL A 57 -7.91 14.24 8.54
C VAL A 57 -6.42 13.94 8.57
N LEU A 58 -5.90 13.43 9.69
CA LEU A 58 -4.48 13.03 9.80
C LEU A 58 -4.13 11.90 8.81
N GLY A 59 -5.00 10.90 8.68
CA GLY A 59 -4.83 9.81 7.71
C GLY A 59 -4.78 10.32 6.26
N VAL A 60 -5.66 11.24 5.90
CA VAL A 60 -5.66 11.89 4.57
C VAL A 60 -4.37 12.66 4.33
N VAL A 61 -3.89 13.44 5.31
CA VAL A 61 -2.64 14.20 5.20
C VAL A 61 -1.45 13.26 4.97
N VAL A 62 -1.36 12.16 5.72
CA VAL A 62 -0.27 11.18 5.59
C VAL A 62 -0.31 10.48 4.22
N VAL A 63 -1.50 10.05 3.78
CA VAL A 63 -1.69 9.39 2.47
C VAL A 63 -1.28 10.33 1.32
N LEU A 64 -1.60 11.62 1.41
CA LEU A 64 -1.28 12.59 0.36
C LEU A 64 0.18 13.07 0.41
N SER A 65 0.86 12.98 1.56
CA SER A 65 2.26 13.38 1.67
C SER A 65 3.20 12.53 0.80
N SER A 66 2.92 11.23 0.64
CA SER A 66 3.73 10.31 -0.18
C SER A 66 3.69 10.62 -1.70
N PRO A 67 2.51 10.76 -2.35
CA PRO A 67 2.45 11.15 -3.76
C PRO A 67 2.92 12.59 -3.99
N VAL A 68 2.69 13.53 -3.06
CA VAL A 68 3.20 14.90 -3.21
C VAL A 68 4.72 14.92 -3.20
N ALA A 69 5.36 14.17 -2.30
CA ALA A 69 6.82 14.03 -2.28
C ALA A 69 7.35 13.40 -3.56
N TYR A 70 6.69 12.36 -4.07
CA TYR A 70 7.05 11.71 -5.33
C TYR A 70 6.94 12.65 -6.54
N LEU A 71 5.85 13.42 -6.64
CA LEU A 71 5.64 14.40 -7.70
C LEU A 71 6.68 15.53 -7.62
N ARG A 72 7.00 16.02 -6.42
CA ARG A 72 8.06 17.01 -6.21
C ARG A 72 9.43 16.49 -6.65
N PHE A 73 9.74 15.24 -6.32
CA PHE A 73 11.01 14.63 -6.72
C PHE A 73 11.11 14.46 -8.24
N ARG A 74 9.99 14.10 -8.89
CA ARG A 74 9.90 14.01 -10.35
C ARG A 74 10.09 15.37 -11.01
N GLU A 75 9.49 16.42 -10.48
CA GLU A 75 9.58 17.77 -11.05
C GLU A 75 10.99 18.35 -10.95
N LEU A 76 11.70 18.09 -9.84
CA LEU A 76 13.12 18.43 -9.71
C LEU A 76 14.00 17.65 -10.69
N ARG A 77 13.71 16.37 -10.94
CA ARG A 77 14.48 15.53 -11.89
C ARG A 77 14.20 15.84 -13.36
N SER A 78 13.02 16.35 -13.70
CA SER A 78 12.66 16.71 -15.09
C SER A 78 13.15 18.09 -15.52
N GLY A 79 13.63 18.91 -14.57
CA GLY A 79 14.20 20.23 -14.84
C GLY A 79 15.72 20.24 -15.09
N GLU A 80 16.37 19.08 -14.98
CA GLU A 80 17.76 18.79 -15.40
C GLU A 80 17.76 18.10 -16.76
#